data_AF-A0A9X3W7S1-F1
#
_entry.id   AF-A0A9X3W7S1-F1
#
_cell.length_a   1.000
_cell.length_b   1.000
_cell.length_c   1.000
_cell.angle_alpha   90.00
_cell.angle_beta   90.00
_cell.angle_gamma   90.00
#
_symmetry.space_group_name_H-M   'P 1'
#
loop_
_entity.id
_entity.type
_entity.pdbx_description
1 polymer ?
#
loop_
_entity_poly.entity_id
_entity_poly.type
_entity_poly.pdbx_seq_one_letter_code
_entity_poly.pdbx_strand_id
1 'polypeptide(L)'
;PVAVQNMGGGNAQAKDFGDAKNLIAAFLTILIIVAIEVWTKGFLRSISVLIGLIAGTVIASFMGLVSLKPVMQASWFHLPQLFYFGVPEFEWSSCLTMIIIALVSMVESTGVFFAIGDLL
;
A
#
# COMPACT_ATOMS: atom_id res chain seq x y z
N PRO A 1 -1.97 -10.66 -2.84
CA PRO A 1 -0.83 -11.19 -2.03
C PRO A 1 0.32 -10.20 -1.75
N VAL A 2 0.34 -9.01 -2.37
CA VAL A 2 1.38 -7.99 -2.11
C VAL A 2 1.31 -7.36 -0.72
N ALA A 3 0.10 -7.17 -0.17
CA ALA A 3 -0.06 -6.60 1.17
C ALA A 3 0.53 -7.51 2.26
N VAL A 4 0.30 -8.82 2.18
CA VAL A 4 0.87 -9.81 3.10
C VAL A 4 2.40 -9.87 2.96
N GLN A 5 2.90 -9.78 1.74
CA GLN A 5 4.34 -9.69 1.49
C GLN A 5 4.95 -8.42 2.09
N ASN A 6 4.27 -7.27 1.99
CA ASN A 6 4.72 -6.02 2.59
C ASN A 6 4.72 -6.10 4.12
N MET A 7 3.70 -6.72 4.73
CA MET A 7 3.67 -6.98 6.18
C MET A 7 4.83 -7.90 6.63
N GLY A 8 5.22 -8.86 5.79
CA GLY A 8 6.34 -9.76 6.06
C GLY A 8 7.73 -9.15 5.86
N GLY A 9 7.87 -7.87 5.51
CA GLY A 9 9.17 -7.23 5.27
C GLY A 9 9.48 -6.93 3.80
N GLY A 10 8.47 -6.98 2.92
CA GLY A 10 8.55 -6.51 1.53
C GLY A 10 9.19 -7.49 0.54
N ASN A 11 10.04 -8.40 1.00
CA ASN A 11 10.70 -9.38 0.14
C ASN A 11 10.46 -10.82 0.61
N ALA A 12 9.62 -11.56 -0.13
CA ALA A 12 9.24 -12.95 0.19
C ALA A 12 10.41 -13.95 0.20
N GLN A 13 11.57 -13.56 -0.34
CA GLN A 13 12.78 -14.39 -0.44
C GLN A 13 13.85 -14.03 0.59
N ALA A 14 13.63 -13.02 1.44
CA ALA A 14 14.58 -12.63 2.48
C ALA A 14 14.53 -13.60 3.66
N LYS A 15 15.68 -13.85 4.29
CA LYS A 15 15.78 -14.73 5.47
C LYS A 15 15.03 -14.18 6.70
N ASP A 16 14.80 -12.87 6.72
CA ASP A 16 14.04 -12.13 7.73
C ASP A 16 12.56 -11.92 7.34
N PHE A 17 12.06 -12.67 6.34
CA PHE A 17 10.65 -12.60 5.95
C PHE A 17 9.77 -13.10 7.10
N GLY A 18 8.89 -12.23 7.59
CA GLY A 18 8.07 -12.50 8.77
C GLY A 18 8.78 -12.28 10.10
N ASP A 19 9.90 -11.54 10.14
CA ASP A 19 10.51 -11.13 11.42
C ASP A 19 9.46 -10.45 12.32
N ALA A 20 9.50 -10.78 13.61
CA ALA A 20 8.54 -10.31 14.60
C ALA A 20 8.42 -8.78 14.59
N LYS A 21 9.51 -8.06 14.31
CA LYS A 21 9.52 -6.60 14.26
C LYS A 21 8.67 -6.05 13.12
N ASN A 22 8.70 -6.66 11.93
CA ASN A 22 7.92 -6.25 10.78
C ASN A 22 6.42 -6.51 10.99
N LEU A 23 6.10 -7.69 11.53
CA LEU A 23 4.72 -8.06 11.85
C LEU A 23 4.13 -7.19 12.96
N ILE A 24 4.90 -6.89 14.00
CA ILE A 24 4.47 -5.98 15.09
C ILE A 24 4.23 -4.57 14.54
N ALA A 25 5.13 -4.04 13.69
CA ALA A 25 4.95 -2.73 13.10
C ALA A 25 3.70 -2.66 12.19
N ALA A 26 3.47 -3.69 11.37
CA ALA A 26 2.28 -3.78 10.53
C ALA A 26 0.99 -3.87 11.37
N PHE A 27 0.97 -4.76 12.37
CA PHE A 27 -0.17 -4.94 13.25
C PHE A 27 -0.50 -3.67 14.03
N LEU A 28 0.53 -3.01 14.59
CA LEU A 28 0.36 -1.78 15.35
C LEU A 28 -0.15 -0.63 14.47
N THR A 29 0.33 -0.52 13.23
CA THR A 29 -0.16 0.48 12.27
C THR A 29 -1.64 0.26 11.97
N ILE A 30 -2.06 -0.98 11.71
CA ILE A 30 -3.46 -1.32 11.48
C ILE A 30 -4.30 -1.03 12.73
N LEU A 31 -3.81 -1.41 13.91
CA LEU A 31 -4.49 -1.19 15.18
C LEU A 31 -4.73 0.30 15.44
N ILE A 32 -3.74 1.15 15.17
CA ILE A 32 -3.89 2.61 15.29
C ILE A 32 -4.91 3.14 14.29
N ILE A 33 -4.88 2.70 13.03
CA ILE A 33 -5.86 3.12 12.02
C ILE A 33 -7.28 2.74 12.47
N VAL A 34 -7.51 1.47 12.83
CA VAL A 34 -8.82 0.96 13.25
C VAL A 34 -9.30 1.64 14.53
N ALA A 35 -8.42 1.85 15.50
CA ALA A 35 -8.71 2.61 16.71
C ALA A 35 -9.29 3.99 16.38
N ILE A 36 -8.55 4.77 15.60
CA ILE A 36 -8.96 6.14 15.26
C ILE A 36 -10.26 6.10 14.42
N GLU A 37 -10.37 5.16 13.49
CA GLU A 37 -11.54 5.01 12.62
C GLU A 37 -12.82 4.70 13.42
N VAL A 38 -12.73 3.87 14.45
CA VAL A 38 -13.87 3.48 15.30
C VAL A 38 -14.31 4.63 16.22
N TRP A 39 -13.37 5.40 16.77
CA TRP A 39 -13.69 6.47 17.73
C TRP A 39 -13.99 7.83 17.08
N THR A 40 -13.67 8.03 15.81
CA THR A 40 -13.91 9.32 15.11
C THR A 40 -15.11 9.27 14.16
N LYS A 41 -15.66 10.45 13.85
CA LYS A 41 -16.80 10.62 12.93
C LYS A 41 -16.49 11.65 11.84
N GLY A 42 -17.14 11.49 10.69
CA GLY A 42 -17.05 12.43 9.56
C GLY A 42 -15.65 12.52 8.97
N PHE A 43 -15.15 13.74 8.76
CA PHE A 43 -13.86 14.03 8.12
C PHE A 43 -12.65 13.38 8.79
N LEU A 44 -12.68 13.28 10.13
CA LEU A 44 -11.62 12.64 10.92
C LEU A 44 -11.44 11.15 10.57
N ARG A 45 -12.50 10.48 10.14
CA ARG A 45 -12.46 9.08 9.69
C ARG A 45 -11.65 8.93 8.39
N SER A 46 -11.79 9.86 7.46
CA SER A 46 -11.06 9.85 6.18
C SER A 46 -9.55 10.08 6.38
N ILE A 47 -9.18 10.98 7.30
CA ILE A 47 -7.77 11.28 7.61
C ILE A 47 -7.16 10.23 8.57
N SER A 48 -7.96 9.33 9.15
CA SER A 48 -7.48 8.31 10.08
C SER A 48 -6.37 7.44 9.47
N VAL A 49 -6.50 7.10 8.19
CA VAL A 49 -5.47 6.34 7.46
C VAL A 49 -4.16 7.13 7.38
N LEU A 50 -4.22 8.43 7.08
CA LEU A 50 -3.03 9.29 7.00
C LEU A 50 -2.34 9.41 8.37
N ILE A 51 -3.12 9.66 9.44
CA ILE A 51 -2.58 9.77 10.80
C ILE A 51 -1.96 8.44 11.23
N GLY A 52 -2.64 7.33 10.97
CA GLY A 52 -2.13 6.00 11.27
C GLY A 52 -0.84 5.67 10.52
N LEU A 53 -0.72 6.10 9.25
CA LEU A 53 0.50 5.94 8.47
C LEU A 53 1.67 6.75 9.04
N ILE A 54 1.42 8.00 9.46
CA ILE A 54 2.44 8.84 10.11
C ILE A 54 2.89 8.21 11.43
N ALA A 55 1.93 7.85 12.29
CA ALA A 55 2.21 7.22 13.58
C ALA A 55 2.95 5.88 13.43
N GLY A 56 2.50 5.02 12.52
CA GLY A 56 3.14 3.75 12.20
C GLY A 56 4.57 3.92 11.70
N THR A 57 4.81 4.92 10.84
CA THR A 57 6.16 5.23 10.33
C THR A 57 7.09 5.74 11.45
N VAL A 58 6.58 6.58 12.36
CA VAL A 58 7.34 7.06 13.52
C VAL A 58 7.73 5.88 14.42
N ILE A 59 6.80 4.95 14.69
CA ILE A 59 7.09 3.79 15.52
C ILE A 59 8.09 2.85 14.83
N ALA A 60 7.94 2.61 13.53
CA ALA A 60 8.90 1.83 12.74
C ALA A 60 10.30 2.48 12.70
N SER A 61 10.37 3.81 12.72
CA SER A 61 11.63 4.57 12.84
C SER A 61 12.32 4.27 14.18
N PHE A 62 11.59 4.29 15.30
CA PHE A 62 12.14 3.92 16.61
C PHE A 62 12.59 2.44 16.68
N MET A 63 11.98 1.56 15.89
CA MET A 63 12.38 0.15 15.78
C MET A 63 13.63 -0.05 14.89
N GLY A 64 14.17 1.02 14.27
CA GLY A 64 15.36 0.96 13.41
C GLY A 64 15.12 0.34 12.05
N LEU A 65 13.86 0.15 11.65
CA LEU A 65 13.47 -0.49 10.38
C LEU A 65 13.46 0.51 9.21
N VAL A 66 13.52 1.81 9.49
CA VAL A 66 13.40 2.88 8.50
C VAL A 66 14.77 3.40 8.08
N SER A 67 15.08 3.32 6.79
CA SER A 67 16.28 3.91 6.20
C SER A 67 15.91 5.13 5.37
N LEU A 68 16.39 6.31 5.78
CA LEU A 68 16.21 7.57 5.04
C LEU A 68 17.29 7.78 3.95
N LYS A 69 18.21 6.83 3.77
CA LYS A 69 19.27 6.90 2.75
C LYS A 69 18.75 7.12 1.32
N PRO A 70 17.68 6.45 0.86
CA PRO A 70 17.13 6.68 -0.47
C PRO A 70 16.58 8.10 -0.64
N VAL A 71 16.03 8.69 0.43
CA VAL A 71 15.51 10.07 0.42
C VAL A 71 16.65 11.07 0.28
N MET A 72 17.79 10.83 0.93
CA MET A 72 18.98 11.68 0.80
C MET A 72 19.66 11.58 -0.56
N GLN A 73 19.59 10.42 -1.21
CA GLN A 73 20.19 10.18 -2.52
C GLN A 73 19.24 10.52 -3.69
N ALA A 74 17.95 10.76 -3.41
CA ALA A 74 16.99 11.12 -4.42
C ALA A 74 17.31 12.50 -4.99
N SER A 75 17.35 12.57 -6.32
CA SER A 75 17.50 13.84 -7.02
C SER A 75 16.22 14.67 -6.89
N TRP A 76 16.35 15.98 -6.69
CA TRP A 76 15.21 16.91 -6.61
C TRP A 76 14.34 16.90 -7.86
N PHE A 77 14.95 16.58 -9.01
CA PHE A 77 14.24 16.36 -10.27
C PHE A 77 14.70 15.02 -10.84
N HIS A 78 13.77 14.10 -11.00
CA HIS A 78 14.00 12.82 -11.63
C HIS A 78 13.06 12.71 -12.83
N LEU A 79 13.63 12.70 -14.03
CA LEU A 79 12.86 12.43 -15.23
C LEU A 79 12.40 10.97 -15.19
N PRO A 80 11.12 10.68 -15.49
CA PRO A 80 10.66 9.30 -15.58
C PRO A 80 11.49 8.60 -16.65
N GLN A 81 12.27 7.61 -16.23
CA GLN A 81 13.08 6.84 -17.15
C GLN A 81 12.15 6.01 -18.04
N LEU A 82 12.20 6.29 -19.34
CA LEU A 82 11.48 5.53 -20.35
C LEU A 82 11.91 4.06 -20.25
N PHE A 83 10.94 3.16 -20.14
CA PHE A 83 11.17 1.72 -20.01
C PHE A 83 11.92 1.27 -18.74
N TYR A 84 11.69 1.91 -17.58
CA TYR A 84 12.29 1.44 -16.31
C TYR A 84 12.06 -0.05 -16.03
N PHE A 85 10.84 -0.51 -16.33
CA PHE A 85 10.40 -1.88 -16.08
C PHE A 85 10.60 -2.79 -17.29
N GLY A 86 11.32 -2.34 -18.33
CA GLY A 86 11.49 -3.04 -19.59
C GLY A 86 10.59 -2.53 -20.71
N VAL A 87 10.82 -3.05 -21.92
CA VAL A 87 9.92 -2.84 -23.06
C VAL A 87 8.66 -3.69 -22.88
N PRO A 88 7.49 -3.25 -23.38
CA PRO A 88 6.27 -4.05 -23.29
C PRO A 88 6.45 -5.36 -24.06
N GLU A 89 6.57 -6.47 -23.33
CA GLU A 89 6.60 -7.82 -23.90
C GLU A 89 5.19 -8.42 -23.92
N PHE A 90 4.83 -9.04 -25.04
CA PHE A 90 3.50 -9.61 -25.24
C PHE A 90 3.49 -11.09 -24.84
N GLU A 91 3.27 -11.33 -23.56
CA GLU A 91 3.09 -12.66 -22.98
C GLU A 91 1.59 -13.00 -22.89
N TRP A 92 1.16 -14.06 -23.59
CA TRP A 92 -0.26 -14.43 -23.68
C TRP A 92 -0.86 -14.74 -22.30
N SER A 93 -0.08 -15.36 -21.41
CA SER A 93 -0.51 -15.66 -20.04
C SER A 93 -0.78 -14.39 -19.25
N SER A 94 0.09 -13.39 -19.34
CA SER A 94 -0.04 -12.10 -18.64
C SER A 94 -1.21 -11.28 -19.17
N CYS A 95 -1.46 -11.29 -20.49
CA CYS A 95 -2.60 -10.63 -21.09
C CYS A 95 -3.93 -11.17 -20.56
N LEU A 96 -4.08 -12.50 -20.46
CA LEU A 96 -5.30 -13.12 -19.95
C LEU A 96 -5.55 -12.74 -18.48
N THR A 97 -4.51 -12.75 -17.65
CA THR A 97 -4.63 -12.33 -16.24
C THR A 97 -5.04 -10.85 -16.14
N MET A 98 -4.47 -9.98 -16.97
CA MET A 98 -4.79 -8.56 -16.95
C MET A 98 -6.22 -8.27 -17.40
N ILE A 99 -6.76 -9.03 -18.38
CA ILE A 99 -8.16 -8.93 -18.79
C ILE A 99 -9.10 -9.25 -17.62
N ILE A 100 -8.83 -10.32 -16.87
CA ILE A 100 -9.65 -10.70 -15.71
C ILE A 100 -9.61 -9.59 -14.64
N ILE A 101 -8.42 -9.07 -14.32
CA ILE A 101 -8.26 -7.97 -13.35
C ILE A 101 -9.02 -6.72 -13.81
N ALA A 102 -8.96 -6.38 -15.10
CA ALA A 102 -9.66 -5.23 -15.66
C ALA A 102 -11.19 -5.38 -15.58
N LEU A 103 -11.73 -6.58 -15.83
CA LEU A 103 -13.16 -6.85 -15.67
C LEU A 103 -13.61 -6.70 -14.22
N VAL A 104 -12.83 -7.21 -13.26
CA VAL A 104 -13.13 -7.06 -11.83
C VAL A 104 -13.14 -5.59 -11.41
N SER A 105 -12.14 -4.82 -11.85
CA SER A 105 -12.04 -3.39 -11.55
C SER A 105 -13.18 -2.58 -12.18
N MET A 106 -13.66 -2.97 -13.37
CA MET A 106 -14.84 -2.38 -14.01
C MET A 106 -16.11 -2.61 -13.18
N VAL A 107 -16.33 -3.83 -12.69
CA VAL A 107 -17.48 -4.16 -11.84
C VAL A 107 -17.41 -3.40 -10.51
N GLU A 108 -16.24 -3.31 -9.88
CA GLU A 108 -16.03 -2.54 -8.64
C GLU A 108 -16.39 -1.06 -8.85
N SER A 109 -15.85 -0.44 -9.90
CA SER A 109 -16.10 0.97 -10.21
C SER A 109 -17.59 1.24 -10.51
N THR A 110 -18.24 0.30 -11.19
CA THR A 110 -19.69 0.36 -11.47
C THR A 110 -20.50 0.28 -10.18
N GLY A 111 -20.13 -0.61 -9.26
CA GLY A 111 -20.77 -0.71 -7.94
C GLY A 111 -20.62 0.56 -7.10
N VAL A 112 -19.42 1.17 -7.11
CA VAL A 112 -19.19 2.47 -6.43
C VAL A 112 -20.04 3.56 -7.07
N PHE A 113 -20.15 3.60 -8.39
CA PHE A 113 -20.99 4.57 -9.09
C PHE A 113 -22.47 4.44 -8.72
N PHE A 114 -23.01 3.22 -8.68
CA PHE A 114 -24.37 2.97 -8.23
C PHE A 114 -24.60 3.36 -6.77
N ALA A 115 -23.66 3.03 -5.88
CA ALA A 115 -23.76 3.39 -4.46
C ALA A 115 -23.78 4.90 -4.23
N ILE A 116 -23.04 5.67 -5.03
CA ILE A 116 -23.09 7.13 -5.00
C ILE A 116 -24.39 7.64 -5.64
N GLY A 117 -24.88 7.00 -6.70
CA GLY A 117 -26.14 7.33 -7.36
C GLY A 117 -27.37 7.15 -6.47
N ASP A 118 -27.41 6.09 -5.65
CA ASP A 118 -28.47 5.84 -4.67
C ASP A 118 -28.45 6.82 -3.47
N LEU A 119 -27.36 7.56 -3.31
CA LEU A 119 -27.16 8.54 -2.23
C LEU A 119 -27.70 9.94 -2.57
N LEU A 120 -28.00 10.20 -3.85
CA LEU A 120 -28.61 11.44 -4.37
C LEU A 120 -30.13 11.30 -4.51
#